data_AF-J3MVF9-F1
#
_entry.id   AF-J3MVF9-F1
#
_cell.length_a   1.000
_cell.length_b   1.000
_cell.length_c   1.000
_cell.angle_alpha   90.00
_cell.angle_beta   90.00
_cell.angle_gamma   90.00
#
_symmetry.space_group_name_H-M   'P 1'
#
loop_
_entity.id
_entity.type
_entity.pdbx_description
1 polymer ?
#
loop_
_entity_poly.entity_id
_entity_poly.type
_entity_poly.pdbx_seq_one_letter_code
_entity_poly.pdbx_strand_id
1 'polypeptide(L)' 'MPGGAAARVNPLGDYFELIPFDAGRRICADKLAGMVFVQYFLGTLLHSFYWRLSDDEEKLNMSETFGLALP' A
#
# COMPACT_ATOMS: atom_id res chain seq x y z
N MET A 1 -3.16 -13.39 -5.75
CA MET A 1 -3.61 -14.61 -6.45
C MET A 1 -2.84 -14.73 -7.75
N PRO A 2 -2.32 -15.92 -8.11
CA PRO A 2 -1.74 -16.15 -9.44
C PRO A 2 -2.86 -16.09 -10.49
N GLY A 3 -2.66 -15.35 -11.59
CA GLY A 3 -3.57 -15.33 -12.75
C GLY A 3 -4.31 -14.03 -13.05
N GLY A 4 -4.17 -12.97 -12.25
CA GLY A 4 -4.71 -11.64 -12.56
C GLY A 4 -3.75 -10.78 -13.40
N ALA A 5 -4.22 -9.69 -14.01
CA ALA A 5 -3.38 -8.74 -14.76
C ALA A 5 -2.17 -8.24 -13.95
N ALA A 6 -2.30 -8.16 -12.62
CA ALA A 6 -1.24 -7.79 -11.69
C ALA A 6 -0.21 -8.90 -11.40
N ALA A 7 -0.36 -10.12 -11.93
CA ALA A 7 0.53 -11.25 -11.64
C ALA A 7 1.97 -11.03 -12.16
N ARG A 8 2.18 -10.05 -13.04
CA ARG A 8 3.51 -9.65 -13.55
C ARG A 8 4.03 -8.34 -12.95
N VAL A 9 3.26 -7.73 -12.04
CA VAL A 9 3.61 -6.44 -11.44
C VAL A 9 4.63 -6.67 -10.34
N ASN A 10 5.84 -6.16 -10.54
CA ASN A 10 6.92 -6.22 -9.57
C ASN A 10 7.15 -4.83 -8.94
N PRO A 11 6.79 -4.61 -7.66
CA PRO A 11 6.97 -3.32 -6.98
C PRO A 11 8.44 -3.02 -6.60
N LEU A 12 9.39 -3.85 -7.04
CA LEU A 12 10.82 -3.71 -6.71
C LEU A 12 11.59 -2.75 -7.64
N GLY A 13 10.90 -2.05 -8.54
CA GLY A 13 11.47 -1.04 -9.44
C GLY A 13 11.60 -1.45 -10.91
N ASP A 14 11.09 -2.65 -11.29
CA ASP A 14 11.15 -3.14 -12.66
C ASP A 14 9.88 -2.82 -13.47
N TYR A 15 8.79 -2.48 -12.79
CA TYR A 15 7.51 -2.16 -13.41
C TYR A 15 7.24 -0.65 -13.28
N PHE A 16 7.51 0.10 -14.35
CA PHE A 16 7.50 1.58 -14.31
C PHE A 16 6.13 2.22 -14.11
N GLU A 17 5.03 1.50 -14.37
CA GLU A 17 3.69 1.98 -14.00
C GLU A 17 3.43 1.89 -12.48
N LEU A 18 4.30 1.22 -11.71
CA LEU A 18 4.20 1.10 -10.26
C LEU A 18 5.58 1.21 -9.57
N ILE A 19 5.91 2.43 -9.13
CA ILE A 19 7.19 2.75 -8.46
C ILE A 19 6.99 3.41 -7.07
N PRO A 20 6.28 2.77 -6.13
CA PRO A 20 5.99 3.34 -4.82
C PRO A 20 7.24 3.61 -3.97
N PHE A 21 8.36 2.95 -4.30
CA PHE A 21 9.64 3.08 -3.61
C PHE A 21 10.75 3.67 -4.50
N ASP A 22 10.37 4.32 -5.61
CA ASP A 22 11.27 4.74 -6.71
C ASP A 22 11.91 3.53 -7.45
N ALA A 23 12.84 3.78 -8.37
CA ALA A 23 13.54 2.79 -9.19
C ALA A 23 15.04 3.11 -9.37
N GLY A 24 15.81 2.09 -9.78
CA GLY A 24 17.23 2.25 -10.12
C GLY A 24 18.14 2.55 -8.92
N ARG A 25 19.14 3.42 -9.11
CA ARG A 25 20.21 3.67 -8.11
C ARG A 25 19.76 4.40 -6.84
N ARG A 26 18.63 5.11 -6.89
CA ARG A 26 18.08 5.88 -5.77
C ARG A 26 16.82 5.25 -5.17
N ILE A 27 16.56 4.00 -5.50
CA ILE A 27 15.46 3.24 -4.93
C ILE A 27 15.55 3.22 -3.39
N CYS A 28 14.40 3.25 -2.71
CA CYS A 28 14.35 3.13 -1.25
C CYS A 28 15.16 1.91 -0.80
N ALA A 29 16.17 2.15 0.04
CA ALA A 29 17.06 1.11 0.55
C ALA A 29 16.27 0.02 1.29
N ASP A 30 15.16 0.39 1.93
CA ASP A 30 14.35 -0.48 2.78
C ASP A 30 13.01 -0.90 2.16
N LYS A 31 12.92 -0.93 0.82
CA LYS A 31 11.70 -1.33 0.09
C LYS A 31 11.15 -2.70 0.51
N LEU A 32 12.02 -3.65 0.85
CA LEU A 32 11.61 -5.00 1.26
C LEU A 32 10.98 -4.99 2.65
N ALA A 33 11.57 -4.30 3.62
CA ALA A 33 10.96 -4.20 4.95
C ALA A 33 9.66 -3.42 4.90
N GLY A 34 9.58 -2.35 4.10
CA GLY A 34 8.33 -1.62 3.87
C GLY A 34 7.19 -2.52 3.37
N MET A 35 7.46 -3.41 2.42
CA MET A 35 6.46 -4.38 1.96
C MET A 35 6.03 -5.36 3.04
N VAL A 36 6.98 -5.96 3.76
CA VAL A 36 6.68 -6.91 4.84
C VAL A 36 5.91 -6.23 5.96
N PHE A 37 6.30 -5.00 6.31
CA PHE A 37 5.63 -4.18 7.30
C PHE A 37 4.17 -3.95 6.93
N VAL A 38 3.89 -3.42 5.74
CA VAL A 38 2.51 -3.15 5.29
C VAL A 38 1.68 -4.44 5.29
N GLN A 39 2.22 -5.55 4.80
CA GLN A 39 1.52 -6.84 4.79
C GLN A 39 1.19 -7.34 6.20
N TYR A 40 2.16 -7.27 7.11
CA TYR A 40 2.00 -7.74 8.48
C TYR A 40 1.02 -6.87 9.27
N PHE A 41 1.16 -5.55 9.18
CA PHE A 41 0.27 -4.61 9.87
C PHE A 41 -1.16 -4.74 9.36
N LEU A 42 -1.34 -4.77 8.03
CA LEU A 42 -2.67 -4.95 7.46
C LEU A 42 -3.30 -6.28 7.87
N GLY A 43 -2.53 -7.38 7.82
CA GLY A 43 -3.00 -8.68 8.27
C GLY A 43 -3.40 -8.70 9.75
N THR A 44 -2.57 -8.10 10.61
CA THR A 44 -2.83 -8.00 12.06
C THR A 44 -4.09 -7.17 12.34
N LEU A 45 -4.23 -6.04 11.67
CA LEU A 45 -5.36 -5.13 11.81
C LEU A 45 -6.69 -5.75 11.36
N LEU A 46 -6.68 -6.45 10.23
CA LEU A 46 -7.86 -7.16 9.73
C LEU A 46 -8.23 -8.36 10.60
N HIS A 47 -7.23 -9.04 11.18
CA HIS A 47 -7.47 -10.19 12.04
C HIS A 47 -7.98 -9.80 13.43
N SER A 48 -7.44 -8.73 14.02
CA SER A 48 -7.62 -8.43 15.44
C SER A 48 -8.81 -7.50 15.72
N PHE A 49 -9.33 -6.80 14.71
CA PHE A 49 -10.39 -5.80 14.89
C PHE A 49 -11.58 -6.05 13.98
N TYR A 50 -12.76 -5.63 14.44
CA TYR A 50 -13.95 -5.55 13.61
C TYR A 50 -14.10 -4.13 13.07
N TRP A 51 -13.95 -3.97 11.76
CA TRP A 51 -13.95 -2.68 11.09
C TRP A 51 -15.39 -2.23 10.78
N ARG A 52 -15.77 -1.03 11.21
CA ARG A 52 -17.04 -0.35 10.88
C ARG A 52 -16.78 1.13 10.67
N LEU A 53 -17.57 1.76 9.80
CA LEU A 53 -17.69 3.22 9.78
C LEU A 53 -18.54 3.68 10.95
N SER A 54 -18.40 4.95 11.33
CA SER A 54 -19.37 5.61 12.20
C SER A 54 -20.75 5.55 11.57
N ASP A 55 -21.80 5.43 12.40
CA ASP A 55 -23.17 5.26 11.93
C ASP A 55 -23.65 6.40 11.01
N ASP A 56 -23.04 7.58 11.14
CA ASP A 56 -23.32 8.77 10.34
C ASP A 56 -22.57 8.82 8.99
N GLU A 57 -21.67 7.87 8.71
CA GLU A 57 -20.88 7.84 7.48
C GLU A 57 -21.13 6.58 6.65
N GLU A 58 -21.58 6.78 5.41
CA GLU A 58 -21.75 5.69 4.44
C GLU A 58 -20.47 5.37 3.65
N LYS A 59 -19.53 6.33 3.57
CA LYS A 59 -18.30 6.22 2.78
C LYS A 59 -17.13 6.95 3.43
N LEU A 60 -15.96 6.32 3.39
CA LEU A 60 -14.71 6.97 3.77
C LEU A 60 -14.34 8.02 2.73
N ASN A 61 -13.99 9.22 3.19
CA ASN A 61 -13.42 10.24 2.34
C ASN A 61 -12.00 9.81 1.89
N MET A 62 -11.87 9.54 0.59
CA MET A 62 -10.60 9.17 -0.06
C MET A 62 -10.03 10.32 -0.90
N SER A 63 -10.44 11.56 -0.63
CA SER A 63 -9.90 12.72 -1.34
C SER A 63 -8.45 12.94 -0.93
N GLU A 64 -7.63 13.31 -1.91
CA GLU A 64 -6.22 13.59 -1.67
C GLU A 64 -6.07 14.88 -0.87
N THR A 65 -5.27 14.82 0.18
CA THR A 65 -4.79 16.01 0.88
C THR A 65 -3.33 16.22 0.49
N PHE A 66 -2.98 17.45 0.11
CA PHE A 66 -1.61 17.77 -0.27
C PHE A 66 -0.70 17.80 0.97
N GLY A 67 0.31 16.92 1.00
CA GLY A 67 1.24 16.74 2.12
C GLY A 67 2.38 15.78 1.75
N LEU A 68 3.39 15.65 2.61
CA LEU A 68 4.56 14.82 2.29
C LEU A 68 4.26 13.30 2.28
N ALA A 69 3.28 12.81 3.05
CA ALA A 69 2.94 11.38 3.08
C ALA A 69 1.53 11.00 3.66
N LEU A 70 0.65 11.98 3.96
CA LEU A 70 -0.70 11.88 4.58
C LEU A 70 -0.67 11.78 6.12
N PRO A 71 -1.29 12.70 6.90
CA PRO A 71 -1.87 14.03 6.61
C PRO A 71 -0.84 15.12 6.24
#